data_AF-A0A650GBN2-F1
#
_entry.id   AF-A0A650GBN2-F1
#
_cell.length_a   1.000
_cell.length_b   1.000
_cell.length_c   1.000
_cell.angle_alpha   90.00
_cell.angle_beta   90.00
_cell.angle_gamma   90.00
#
_symmetry.space_group_name_H-M   'P 1'
#
loop_
_entity.id
_entity.type
_entity.pdbx_description
1 polymer ?
#
loop_
_entity_poly.entity_id
_entity_poly.type
_entity_poly.pdbx_seq_one_letter_code
_entity_poly.pdbx_strand_id
1 'polypeptide(L)'
;MKFGMGTLDDMNHLKNKRIRSVADLLQDQLGLALARLENVVKGTIGGAIRHKLIPTPQNLVTSTPLTTTYESFFGLHPLSQVLDRTNPLTQIVHGRKLSYLGPGGLTGRTANFRIRDIHPSHYGRICPIDTSEGINVGLIGSLSIHARIGDWGSLESPFYELVEKSKKARIRMLFLSPSQDEYYMIAAGNSLALNRGIQEEQAVPARYRQ
;
A
#
# COMPACT_ATOMS: atom_id res chain seq x y z
N MET A 1 -0.11 2.66 28.81
CA MET A 1 0.70 1.66 29.55
C MET A 1 0.91 2.15 30.98
N LYS A 2 0.15 1.64 31.97
CA LYS A 2 0.30 2.02 33.39
C LYS A 2 1.10 1.00 34.21
N PHE A 3 1.48 -0.14 33.65
CA PHE A 3 2.08 -1.26 34.40
C PHE A 3 3.35 -1.88 33.76
N GLY A 4 3.97 -1.25 32.76
CA GLY A 4 5.26 -1.71 32.21
C GLY A 4 5.27 -3.08 31.52
N MET A 5 4.14 -3.79 31.47
CA MET A 5 4.01 -5.06 30.76
C MET A 5 3.47 -4.82 29.35
N GLY A 6 4.28 -5.19 28.35
CA GLY A 6 3.95 -5.11 26.92
C GLY A 6 5.09 -4.56 26.08
N THR A 7 5.14 -4.96 24.80
CA THR A 7 6.03 -4.36 23.81
C THR A 7 5.40 -3.09 23.25
N LEU A 8 6.14 -1.97 23.20
CA LEU A 8 5.71 -0.77 22.49
C LEU A 8 5.66 -1.07 21.00
N ASP A 9 4.53 -0.75 20.37
CA ASP A 9 4.35 -0.97 18.94
C ASP A 9 4.99 0.15 18.13
N ASP A 10 5.72 -0.20 17.07
CA ASP A 10 6.38 0.76 16.20
C ASP A 10 5.46 1.14 15.02
N MET A 11 4.93 2.35 15.07
CA MET A 11 4.09 2.93 14.01
C MET A 11 4.79 3.01 12.64
N ASN A 12 6.12 3.02 12.60
CA ASN A 12 6.89 3.08 11.36
C ASN A 12 7.08 1.70 10.71
N HIS A 13 6.89 0.61 11.44
CA HIS A 13 6.99 -0.72 10.89
C HIS A 13 5.91 -0.95 9.81
N LEU A 14 6.28 -1.55 8.67
CA LEU A 14 5.32 -1.80 7.57
C LEU A 14 4.16 -2.73 7.96
N LYS A 15 4.24 -3.46 9.07
CA LYS A 15 3.10 -4.25 9.60
C LYS A 15 1.94 -3.36 10.05
N ASN A 16 2.24 -2.12 10.43
CA ASN A 16 1.28 -1.13 10.91
C ASN A 16 0.90 -0.12 9.81
N LYS A 17 1.29 -0.41 8.56
CA LYS A 17 1.00 0.42 7.39
C LYS A 17 0.34 -0.45 6.33
N ARG A 18 -0.63 0.14 5.63
CA ARG A 18 -1.36 -0.51 4.55
C ARG A 18 -1.28 0.35 3.30
N ILE A 19 -1.07 -0.29 2.15
CA ILE A 19 -1.21 0.36 0.85
C ILE A 19 -2.69 0.52 0.55
N ARG A 20 -3.10 1.74 0.23
CA ARG A 20 -4.40 2.05 -0.35
C ARG A 20 -4.26 2.11 -1.86
N SER A 21 -4.90 1.19 -2.54
CA SER A 21 -4.95 1.13 -4.00
C SER A 21 -5.94 2.15 -4.57
N VAL A 22 -5.91 2.33 -5.88
CA VAL A 22 -6.93 3.14 -6.59
C VAL A 22 -8.34 2.59 -6.32
N ALA A 23 -8.49 1.26 -6.24
CA ALA A 23 -9.77 0.63 -5.91
C ALA A 23 -10.27 1.06 -4.51
N ASP A 24 -9.41 1.05 -3.50
CA ASP A 24 -9.77 1.48 -2.14
C ASP A 24 -10.21 2.95 -2.10
N LEU A 25 -9.55 3.82 -2.88
CA LEU A 25 -9.89 5.24 -2.95
C LEU A 25 -11.22 5.47 -3.70
N LEU A 26 -11.43 4.77 -4.82
CA LEU A 26 -12.67 4.86 -5.58
C LEU A 26 -13.86 4.26 -4.83
N GLN A 27 -13.63 3.26 -3.97
CA GLN A 27 -14.67 2.70 -3.12
C GLN A 27 -15.17 3.73 -2.09
N ASP A 28 -14.27 4.49 -1.46
CA ASP A 28 -14.67 5.60 -0.57
C ASP A 28 -15.49 6.65 -1.33
N GLN A 29 -15.05 7.03 -2.54
CA GLN A 29 -15.77 7.99 -3.37
C GLN A 29 -17.15 7.47 -3.79
N LEU A 30 -17.25 6.17 -4.09
CA LEU A 30 -18.52 5.52 -4.38
C LEU A 30 -19.46 5.60 -3.18
N GLY A 31 -18.96 5.33 -1.96
CA GLY A 31 -19.75 5.46 -0.74
C GLY A 31 -20.30 6.87 -0.55
N LEU A 32 -19.47 7.90 -0.75
CA LEU A 32 -19.91 9.30 -0.70
C LEU A 32 -20.94 9.63 -1.78
N ALA A 33 -20.75 9.13 -3.01
CA ALA A 33 -21.66 9.35 -4.11
C ALA A 33 -23.03 8.69 -3.86
N LEU A 34 -23.05 7.48 -3.29
CA LEU A 34 -24.28 6.78 -2.92
C LEU A 34 -25.03 7.50 -1.79
N ALA A 35 -24.33 8.04 -0.79
CA ALA A 35 -24.95 8.86 0.25
C ALA A 35 -25.59 10.14 -0.32
N ARG A 36 -24.93 10.78 -1.29
CA ARG A 36 -25.51 11.93 -2.02
C ARG A 36 -26.73 11.53 -2.83
N LEU A 37 -26.66 10.40 -3.55
CA LEU A 37 -27.78 9.85 -4.31
C LEU A 37 -28.97 9.55 -3.41
N GLU A 38 -28.74 8.96 -2.23
CA GLU A 38 -29.79 8.70 -1.23
C GLU A 38 -30.52 9.99 -0.83
N ASN A 39 -29.78 11.07 -0.58
CA ASN A 39 -30.38 12.37 -0.23
C ASN A 39 -31.21 12.95 -1.38
N VAL A 40 -30.73 12.84 -2.63
CA VAL A 40 -31.49 13.26 -3.81
C VAL A 40 -32.77 12.45 -3.94
N VAL A 41 -32.69 11.12 -3.82
CA VAL A 41 -33.84 10.22 -3.88
C VAL A 41 -34.86 10.55 -2.80
N LYS A 42 -34.43 10.75 -1.54
CA LYS A 42 -35.32 11.14 -0.42
C LYS A 42 -36.01 12.47 -0.69
N GLY A 43 -35.28 13.46 -1.22
CA GLY A 43 -35.83 14.76 -1.61
C GLY A 43 -36.89 14.63 -2.69
N THR A 44 -36.61 13.86 -3.75
CA THR A 44 -37.54 13.60 -4.86
C THR A 44 -38.80 12.88 -4.38
N ILE A 45 -38.67 11.86 -3.51
CA ILE A 45 -39.81 11.16 -2.91
C ILE A 45 -40.65 12.14 -2.08
N GLY A 46 -40.01 12.95 -1.23
CA GLY A 46 -40.70 13.97 -0.43
C GLY A 46 -41.47 14.98 -1.29
N GLY A 47 -40.91 15.41 -2.42
CA GLY A 47 -41.57 16.26 -3.40
C GLY A 47 -42.75 15.56 -4.10
N ALA A 48 -42.56 14.32 -4.56
CA ALA A 48 -43.61 13.56 -5.24
C ALA A 48 -44.84 13.33 -4.34
N ILE A 49 -44.63 13.01 -3.06
CA ILE A 49 -45.70 12.86 -2.06
C ILE A 49 -46.50 14.17 -1.91
N ARG A 50 -45.81 15.32 -1.81
CA ARG A 50 -46.47 16.63 -1.67
C ARG A 50 -47.34 16.97 -2.88
N HIS A 51 -46.93 16.58 -4.09
CA HIS A 51 -47.66 16.85 -5.33
C HIS A 51 -48.60 15.71 -5.76
N LYS A 52 -48.81 14.68 -4.92
CA LYS A 52 -49.63 13.49 -5.23
C LYS A 52 -49.23 12.79 -6.54
N LEU A 53 -47.94 12.80 -6.88
CA LEU A 53 -47.37 12.11 -8.03
C LEU A 53 -46.90 10.71 -7.61
N ILE A 54 -47.03 9.73 -8.51
CA ILE A 54 -46.49 8.38 -8.31
C ILE A 54 -45.04 8.39 -8.83
N PRO A 55 -44.02 8.27 -7.96
CA PRO A 55 -42.64 8.24 -8.42
C PRO A 55 -42.32 6.89 -9.07
N THR A 56 -41.77 6.91 -10.29
CA THR A 56 -41.21 5.72 -10.94
C THR A 56 -39.72 5.57 -10.57
N PRO A 57 -39.17 4.34 -10.50
CA PRO A 57 -37.75 4.13 -10.16
C PRO A 57 -36.77 4.90 -11.08
N GLN A 58 -37.12 5.03 -12.36
CA GLN A 58 -36.33 5.78 -13.35
C GLN A 58 -36.26 7.28 -13.05
N ASN A 59 -37.31 7.85 -12.45
CA ASN A 59 -37.36 9.26 -12.07
C ASN A 59 -36.71 9.53 -10.71
N LEU A 60 -36.45 8.48 -9.92
CA LEU A 60 -35.81 8.59 -8.60
C LEU A 60 -34.28 8.53 -8.70
N VAL A 61 -33.75 7.62 -9.53
CA VAL A 61 -32.31 7.38 -9.62
C VAL A 61 -31.69 8.25 -10.70
N THR A 62 -30.83 9.18 -10.30
CA THR A 62 -30.02 10.01 -11.21
C THR A 62 -28.55 9.62 -11.14
N SER A 63 -27.85 9.67 -12.28
CA SER A 63 -26.41 9.37 -12.34
C SER A 63 -25.52 10.54 -11.93
N THR A 64 -26.08 11.76 -11.87
CA THR A 64 -25.34 13.00 -11.59
C THR A 64 -24.49 12.96 -10.31
N PRO A 65 -24.97 12.42 -9.17
CA PRO A 65 -24.14 12.34 -7.96
C PRO A 65 -22.92 11.43 -8.13
N LEU A 66 -23.03 10.38 -8.95
CA LEU A 66 -21.93 9.47 -9.24
C LEU A 66 -20.93 10.12 -10.20
N THR A 67 -21.40 10.65 -11.33
CA THR A 67 -20.53 11.24 -12.37
C THR A 67 -19.74 12.42 -11.81
N THR A 68 -20.40 13.35 -11.13
CA THR A 68 -19.74 14.53 -10.54
C THR A 68 -18.72 14.18 -9.47
N THR A 69 -18.97 13.11 -8.68
CA THR A 69 -18.03 12.66 -7.65
C THR A 69 -16.77 12.05 -8.29
N TYR A 70 -16.93 11.22 -9.33
CA TYR A 70 -15.78 10.66 -10.05
C TYR A 70 -15.00 11.69 -10.85
N GLU A 71 -15.68 12.62 -11.55
CA GLU A 71 -15.04 13.73 -12.25
C GLU A 71 -14.21 14.59 -11.29
N SER A 72 -14.77 14.90 -10.12
CA SER A 72 -14.06 15.64 -9.07
C SER A 72 -12.85 14.85 -8.55
N PHE A 73 -12.97 13.55 -8.33
CA PHE A 73 -11.86 12.70 -7.89
C PHE A 73 -10.72 12.70 -8.92
N PHE A 74 -10.99 12.36 -10.18
CA PHE A 74 -9.93 12.28 -11.18
C PHE A 74 -9.35 13.66 -11.56
N GLY A 75 -10.14 14.73 -11.45
CA GLY A 75 -9.70 16.09 -11.78
C GLY A 75 -8.93 16.80 -10.67
N LEU A 76 -9.25 16.55 -9.39
CA LEU A 76 -8.74 17.35 -8.27
C LEU A 76 -7.99 16.54 -7.21
N HIS A 77 -8.11 15.22 -7.19
CA HIS A 77 -7.52 14.43 -6.12
C HIS A 77 -5.98 14.47 -6.19
N PRO A 78 -5.25 14.76 -5.09
CA PRO A 78 -3.78 14.90 -5.13
C PRO A 78 -3.00 13.67 -5.60
N LEU A 79 -3.62 12.48 -5.48
CA LEU A 79 -3.06 11.21 -5.96
C LEU A 79 -3.43 10.89 -7.42
N SER A 80 -4.33 11.66 -8.03
CA SER A 80 -4.64 11.58 -9.47
C SER A 80 -3.64 12.47 -10.23
N GLN A 81 -2.51 11.89 -10.59
CA GLN A 81 -1.39 12.62 -11.19
C GLN A 81 -1.34 12.40 -12.71
N VAL A 82 -0.86 13.41 -13.43
CA VAL A 82 -0.54 13.28 -14.86
C VAL A 82 0.64 12.34 -15.01
N LEU A 83 0.44 11.24 -15.74
CA LEU A 83 1.48 10.24 -15.96
C LEU A 83 2.70 10.86 -16.68
N ASP A 84 3.88 10.57 -16.15
CA ASP A 84 5.15 10.92 -16.79
C ASP A 84 5.39 9.95 -17.95
N ARG A 85 5.49 10.51 -19.16
CA ARG A 85 5.66 9.77 -20.42
C ARG A 85 6.98 10.10 -21.12
N THR A 86 7.96 10.62 -20.39
CA THR A 86 9.27 10.99 -20.96
C THR A 86 9.96 9.81 -21.60
N ASN A 87 9.95 8.64 -20.94
CA ASN A 87 10.46 7.39 -21.49
C ASN A 87 9.78 6.16 -20.83
N PRO A 88 9.95 4.94 -21.38
CA PRO A 88 9.32 3.75 -20.82
C PRO A 88 9.68 3.46 -19.36
N LEU A 89 10.91 3.78 -18.95
CA LEU A 89 11.36 3.57 -17.58
C LEU A 89 10.64 4.54 -16.62
N THR A 90 10.55 5.83 -16.96
CA THR A 90 9.84 6.81 -16.12
C THR A 90 8.37 6.48 -15.99
N GLN A 91 7.74 5.99 -17.05
CA GLN A 91 6.35 5.54 -17.01
C GLN A 91 6.16 4.35 -16.03
N ILE A 92 7.05 3.36 -16.09
CA ILE A 92 7.01 2.20 -15.19
C ILE A 92 7.27 2.62 -13.74
N VAL A 93 8.26 3.48 -13.51
CA VAL A 93 8.60 3.99 -12.17
C VAL A 93 7.44 4.78 -11.59
N HIS A 94 6.86 5.71 -12.35
CA HIS A 94 5.69 6.49 -11.91
C HIS A 94 4.54 5.56 -11.53
N GLY A 95 4.21 4.57 -12.35
CA GLY A 95 3.16 3.59 -12.04
C GLY A 95 3.42 2.73 -10.81
N ARG A 96 4.67 2.66 -10.31
CA ARG A 96 5.07 1.88 -9.13
C ARG A 96 5.43 2.74 -7.91
N LYS A 97 5.17 4.06 -7.96
CA LYS A 97 5.39 4.96 -6.83
C LYS A 97 4.36 4.75 -5.74
N LEU A 98 4.83 4.92 -4.50
CA LEU A 98 4.06 4.95 -3.27
C LEU A 98 4.18 6.34 -2.65
N SER A 99 3.10 6.83 -2.05
CA SER A 99 3.06 8.14 -1.41
C SER A 99 2.43 8.04 -0.03
N TYR A 100 3.10 8.62 0.96
CA TYR A 100 2.52 8.89 2.28
C TYR A 100 1.66 10.16 2.31
N LEU A 101 1.71 10.96 1.24
CA LEU A 101 0.99 12.22 1.10
C LEU A 101 -0.41 11.98 0.56
N GLY A 102 -1.38 12.77 1.05
CA GLY A 102 -2.76 12.77 0.55
C GLY A 102 -3.79 12.95 1.67
N PRO A 103 -5.10 12.97 1.34
CA PRO A 103 -6.16 13.00 2.33
C PRO A 103 -6.07 11.83 3.31
N GLY A 104 -6.04 12.12 4.62
CA GLY A 104 -5.83 11.11 5.67
C GLY A 104 -4.38 10.62 5.82
N GLY A 105 -3.45 11.15 5.03
CA GLY A 105 -2.02 10.87 5.12
C GLY A 105 -1.24 12.01 5.79
N LEU A 106 0.05 12.08 5.46
CA LEU A 106 0.97 13.10 5.96
C LEU A 106 1.04 14.29 5.01
N THR A 107 1.59 15.40 5.51
CA THR A 107 2.00 16.51 4.66
C THR A 107 3.52 16.64 4.69
N GLY A 108 4.12 17.12 3.60
CA GLY A 108 5.56 17.33 3.54
C GLY A 108 6.09 18.23 4.65
N ARG A 109 5.30 19.19 5.15
CA ARG A 109 5.74 20.09 6.23
C ARG A 109 5.60 19.49 7.63
N THR A 110 4.65 18.58 7.84
CA THR A 110 4.36 18.01 9.16
C THR A 110 5.02 16.65 9.40
N ALA A 111 5.65 16.07 8.38
CA ALA A 111 6.28 14.77 8.51
C ALA A 111 7.60 14.84 9.31
N ASN A 112 7.63 14.14 10.44
CA ASN A 112 8.78 14.03 11.33
C ASN A 112 9.93 13.23 10.71
N PHE A 113 11.15 13.48 11.19
CA PHE A 113 12.36 12.77 10.77
C PHE A 113 12.20 11.24 10.82
N ARG A 114 11.63 10.70 11.91
CA ARG A 114 11.45 9.24 12.09
C ARG A 114 10.60 8.58 10.99
N ILE A 115 9.69 9.30 10.36
CA ILE A 115 8.84 8.74 9.29
C ILE A 115 9.57 8.76 7.94
N ARG A 116 10.51 9.71 7.77
CA ARG A 116 11.31 9.85 6.56
C ARG A 116 12.49 8.90 6.52
N ASP A 117 12.90 8.41 7.68
CA ASP A 117 14.01 7.48 7.82
C ASP A 117 13.68 6.09 7.26
N ILE A 118 14.71 5.34 6.89
CA ILE A 118 14.56 4.02 6.29
C ILE A 118 14.41 2.99 7.40
N HIS A 119 13.21 2.42 7.51
CA HIS A 119 12.93 1.36 8.45
C HIS A 119 13.42 -0.01 7.92
N PRO A 120 14.03 -0.91 8.74
CA PRO A 120 14.46 -2.25 8.31
C PRO A 120 13.39 -3.09 7.59
N SER A 121 12.14 -3.02 8.06
CA SER A 121 10.96 -3.59 7.38
C SER A 121 10.82 -3.25 5.89
N HIS A 122 11.39 -2.12 5.41
CA HIS A 122 11.38 -1.74 3.98
C HIS A 122 12.16 -2.70 3.09
N TYR A 123 13.10 -3.47 3.65
CA TYR A 123 13.98 -4.35 2.88
C TYR A 123 13.19 -5.31 1.98
N GLY A 124 13.49 -5.25 0.68
CA GLY A 124 12.83 -6.05 -0.35
C GLY A 124 11.41 -5.60 -0.73
N ARG A 125 10.86 -4.57 -0.05
CA ARG A 125 9.48 -4.07 -0.21
C ARG A 125 9.45 -2.68 -0.83
N ILE A 126 10.21 -1.74 -0.27
CA ILE A 126 10.33 -0.35 -0.73
C ILE A 126 11.80 -0.11 -1.08
N CYS A 127 12.05 0.53 -2.22
CA CYS A 127 13.38 0.94 -2.62
C CYS A 127 13.90 2.03 -1.66
N PRO A 128 15.04 1.83 -0.98
CA PRO A 128 15.58 2.85 -0.09
C PRO A 128 16.28 4.01 -0.83
N ILE A 129 16.57 3.82 -2.12
CA ILE A 129 17.36 4.76 -2.93
C ILE A 129 16.44 5.68 -3.74
N ASP A 130 15.41 5.10 -4.38
CA ASP A 130 14.48 5.84 -5.23
C ASP A 130 13.43 6.56 -4.37
N THR A 131 13.80 7.75 -3.91
CA THR A 131 12.95 8.70 -3.19
C THR A 131 13.00 10.06 -3.88
N SER A 132 11.94 10.85 -3.73
CA SER A 132 11.99 12.26 -4.13
C SER A 132 13.00 13.05 -3.28
N GLU A 133 13.55 14.12 -3.84
CA GLU A 133 14.44 15.03 -3.11
C GLU A 133 13.65 16.18 -2.44
N GLY A 134 14.34 16.94 -1.58
CA GLY A 134 13.77 18.15 -0.94
C GLY A 134 12.69 17.84 0.09
N ILE A 135 11.60 18.63 0.08
CA ILE A 135 10.57 18.55 1.13
C ILE A 135 9.82 17.20 1.19
N ASN A 136 9.86 16.43 0.11
CA ASN A 136 9.16 15.15 0.00
C ASN A 136 10.07 13.93 0.22
N VAL A 137 11.34 14.15 0.63
CA VAL A 137 12.29 13.05 0.90
C VAL A 137 11.76 12.07 1.94
N GLY A 138 11.83 10.77 1.64
CA GLY A 138 11.31 9.69 2.48
C GLY A 138 9.78 9.56 2.50
N LEU A 139 9.03 10.46 1.84
CA LEU A 139 7.56 10.44 1.81
C LEU A 139 6.99 9.91 0.51
N ILE A 140 7.79 9.95 -0.56
CA ILE A 140 7.47 9.37 -1.86
C ILE A 140 8.62 8.46 -2.21
N GLY A 141 8.32 7.18 -2.45
CA GLY A 141 9.31 6.20 -2.86
C GLY A 141 8.73 5.20 -3.85
N SER A 142 9.54 4.24 -4.27
CA SER A 142 9.12 3.22 -5.25
C SER A 142 9.08 1.83 -4.65
N LEU A 143 8.18 0.99 -5.15
CA LEU A 143 8.16 -0.44 -4.84
C LEU A 143 9.46 -1.11 -5.29
N SER A 144 9.97 -2.03 -4.46
CA SER A 144 11.07 -2.91 -4.89
C SER A 144 10.64 -3.81 -6.06
N ILE A 145 11.62 -4.38 -6.77
CA ILE A 145 11.43 -5.12 -8.02
C ILE A 145 10.43 -6.29 -7.85
N HIS A 146 10.61 -7.10 -6.81
CA HIS A 146 9.77 -8.29 -6.59
C HIS A 146 8.67 -8.09 -5.54
N ALA A 147 8.50 -6.87 -5.02
CA ALA A 147 7.46 -6.58 -4.05
C ALA A 147 6.07 -6.71 -4.67
N ARG A 148 5.13 -7.25 -3.89
CA ARG A 148 3.71 -7.38 -4.25
C ARG A 148 2.84 -6.80 -3.14
N ILE A 149 1.62 -6.45 -3.51
CA ILE A 149 0.60 -6.02 -2.55
C ILE A 149 -0.28 -7.24 -2.29
N GLY A 150 -0.33 -7.68 -1.02
CA GLY A 150 -1.20 -8.77 -0.58
C GLY A 150 -2.66 -8.32 -0.47
N ASP A 151 -3.57 -9.26 -0.19
CA ASP A 151 -5.02 -9.04 -0.21
C ASP A 151 -5.48 -7.93 0.76
N TRP A 152 -4.77 -7.77 1.88
CA TRP A 152 -5.06 -6.76 2.90
C TRP A 152 -4.27 -5.46 2.71
N GLY A 153 -3.61 -5.28 1.57
CA GLY A 153 -2.78 -4.13 1.27
C GLY A 153 -1.41 -4.13 1.97
N SER A 154 -0.97 -5.27 2.52
CA SER A 154 0.39 -5.44 3.04
C SER A 154 1.41 -5.56 1.91
N LEU A 155 2.61 -5.00 2.11
CA LEU A 155 3.72 -5.20 1.17
C LEU A 155 4.44 -6.52 1.44
N GLU A 156 4.44 -7.39 0.46
CA GLU A 156 5.02 -8.73 0.55
C GLU A 156 6.24 -8.85 -0.36
N SER A 157 7.24 -9.59 0.11
CA SER A 157 8.46 -9.87 -0.64
C SER A 157 8.70 -11.36 -0.73
N PRO A 158 9.24 -11.87 -1.84
CA PRO A 158 9.57 -13.27 -1.97
C PRO A 158 10.85 -13.61 -1.21
N PHE A 159 10.81 -14.74 -0.51
CA PHE A 159 11.95 -15.38 0.14
C PHE A 159 12.00 -16.86 -0.26
N TYR A 160 13.17 -17.46 -0.18
CA TYR A 160 13.34 -18.89 -0.37
C TYR A 160 13.30 -19.61 0.98
N GLU A 161 12.46 -20.64 1.07
CA GLU A 161 12.39 -21.49 2.24
C GLU A 161 13.63 -22.40 2.30
N LEU A 162 14.33 -22.37 3.44
CA LEU A 162 15.45 -23.25 3.74
C LEU A 162 14.98 -24.38 4.65
N VAL A 163 15.20 -25.63 4.25
CA VAL A 163 14.83 -26.83 5.00
C VAL A 163 16.07 -27.64 5.33
N GLU A 164 16.29 -27.90 6.62
CA GLU A 164 17.56 -28.36 7.22
C GLU A 164 18.07 -29.74 6.76
N LYS A 165 17.31 -30.53 5.97
CA LYS A 165 17.63 -31.97 5.79
C LYS A 165 17.37 -32.63 4.43
N SER A 166 17.35 -31.92 3.31
CA SER A 166 17.23 -32.61 2.01
C SER A 166 18.25 -32.16 0.97
N LYS A 167 19.15 -33.08 0.58
CA LYS A 167 19.98 -33.00 -0.65
C LYS A 167 19.16 -32.89 -1.95
N LYS A 168 17.82 -32.93 -1.83
CA LYS A 168 16.80 -32.67 -2.85
C LYS A 168 15.85 -31.54 -2.41
N ALA A 169 16.37 -30.48 -1.78
CA ALA A 169 15.56 -29.34 -1.36
C ALA A 169 14.83 -28.77 -2.59
N ARG A 170 13.51 -28.92 -2.59
CA ARG A 170 12.65 -28.26 -3.58
C ARG A 170 12.67 -26.78 -3.21
N ILE A 171 13.32 -25.96 -4.04
CA ILE A 171 13.37 -24.52 -3.85
C ILE A 171 11.92 -24.01 -3.90
N ARG A 172 11.40 -23.61 -2.74
CA ARG A 172 10.07 -23.03 -2.62
C ARG A 172 10.22 -21.54 -2.36
N MET A 173 9.55 -20.75 -3.18
CA MET A 173 9.43 -19.31 -2.98
C MET A 173 8.17 -19.03 -2.16
N LEU A 174 8.31 -18.26 -1.10
CA LEU A 174 7.23 -17.82 -0.22
C LEU A 174 7.19 -16.30 -0.23
N PHE A 175 6.00 -15.72 -0.38
CA PHE A 175 5.81 -14.28 -0.18
C PHE A 175 5.51 -14.04 1.29
N LEU A 176 6.32 -13.23 1.96
CA LEU A 176 6.18 -12.93 3.38
C LEU A 176 5.81 -11.47 3.58
N SER A 177 4.74 -11.25 4.35
CA SER A 177 4.36 -9.93 4.83
C SER A 177 5.36 -9.44 5.90
N PRO A 178 5.38 -8.13 6.23
CA PRO A 178 6.27 -7.61 7.26
C PRO A 178 5.97 -8.19 8.64
N SER A 179 4.72 -8.57 8.91
CA SER A 179 4.34 -9.22 10.17
C SER A 179 4.81 -10.66 10.26
N GLN A 180 4.88 -11.38 9.13
CA GLN A 180 5.38 -12.76 9.08
C GLN A 180 6.92 -12.81 9.11
N ASP A 181 7.58 -11.86 8.44
CA ASP A 181 9.05 -11.72 8.36
C ASP A 181 9.72 -11.76 9.75
N GLU A 182 9.13 -11.09 10.76
CA GLU A 182 9.63 -11.04 12.14
C GLU A 182 9.78 -12.41 12.84
N TYR A 183 9.11 -13.45 12.36
CA TYR A 183 9.15 -14.78 12.97
C TYR A 183 10.24 -15.68 12.36
N TYR A 184 10.88 -15.26 11.27
CA TYR A 184 11.89 -16.06 10.58
C TYR A 184 13.29 -15.43 10.72
N MET A 185 14.31 -16.28 10.79
CA MET A 185 15.70 -15.84 10.57
C MET A 185 15.95 -15.80 9.07
N ILE A 186 16.29 -14.61 8.56
CA ILE A 186 16.48 -14.40 7.13
C ILE A 186 17.94 -14.18 6.83
N ALA A 187 18.52 -15.08 6.04
CA ALA A 187 19.88 -14.95 5.53
C ALA A 187 19.94 -14.00 4.32
N ALA A 188 21.10 -13.39 4.11
CA ALA A 188 21.32 -12.54 2.93
C ALA A 188 21.41 -13.38 1.64
N GLY A 189 20.93 -12.85 0.51
CA GLY A 189 20.86 -13.60 -0.75
C GLY A 189 22.21 -14.06 -1.32
N ASN A 190 23.32 -13.43 -0.90
CA ASN A 190 24.69 -13.82 -1.27
C ASN A 190 25.18 -15.10 -0.58
N SER A 191 24.52 -15.51 0.52
CA SER A 191 24.92 -16.65 1.34
C SER A 191 24.24 -17.97 0.96
N LEU A 192 23.49 -18.00 -0.15
CA LEU A 192 22.78 -19.19 -0.58
C LEU A 192 23.68 -20.13 -1.39
N ALA A 193 23.96 -21.28 -0.76
CA ALA A 193 24.39 -22.56 -1.31
C ALA A 193 23.38 -23.18 -2.32
N LEU A 194 22.80 -22.37 -3.21
CA LEU A 194 21.96 -22.84 -4.32
C LEU A 194 22.78 -23.54 -5.41
N ASN A 195 24.08 -23.24 -5.48
CA ASN A 195 25.03 -23.96 -6.31
C ASN A 195 25.61 -25.13 -5.51
N ARG A 196 25.40 -26.35 -6.00
CA ARG A 196 25.89 -27.63 -5.43
C ARG A 196 27.41 -27.72 -5.17
N GLY A 197 28.18 -26.68 -5.48
CA GLY A 197 29.63 -26.64 -5.36
C GLY A 197 30.18 -25.58 -4.40
N ILE A 198 29.35 -24.78 -3.73
CA ILE A 198 29.82 -23.79 -2.75
C ILE A 198 29.92 -24.48 -1.39
N GLN A 199 31.09 -24.44 -0.76
CA GLN A 199 31.25 -24.89 0.63
C GLN A 199 30.31 -24.07 1.52
N GLU A 200 29.50 -24.76 2.31
CA GLU A 200 28.67 -24.13 3.35
C GLU A 200 29.61 -23.37 4.29
N GLU A 201 29.49 -22.05 4.35
CA GLU A 201 30.15 -21.26 5.39
C GLU A 201 29.58 -21.70 6.76
N GLN A 202 30.46 -21.88 7.76
CA GLN A 202 30.05 -22.34 9.09
C GLN A 202 29.10 -21.38 9.81
N ALA A 203 29.09 -20.11 9.42
CA ALA A 203 28.20 -19.08 9.94
C ALA A 203 27.74 -18.16 8.81
N VAL A 204 26.44 -17.92 8.74
CA VAL A 204 25.84 -17.05 7.72
C VAL A 204 25.23 -15.82 8.41
N PRO A 205 25.50 -14.59 7.93
CA PRO A 205 24.84 -13.41 8.46
C PRO A 205 23.34 -13.48 8.21
N ALA A 206 22.57 -13.41 9.29
CA ALA A 206 21.12 -13.42 9.26
C ALA A 206 20.54 -12.27 10.06
N ARG A 207 19.38 -11.80 9.65
CA ARG A 207 18.57 -10.81 10.37
C ARG A 207 17.41 -11.49 11.09
N TYR A 208 17.04 -10.95 12.25
CA TYR A 208 15.94 -11.44 13.07
C TYR A 208 15.37 -10.29 13.92
N ARG A 209 14.05 -10.11 13.90
CA ARG A 209 13.29 -9.13 14.73
C ARG A 209 13.96 -7.74 14.86
N GLN A 210 14.10 -7.06 13.72
CA GLN A 210 14.66 -5.70 13.62
C GLN A 210 13.61 -4.61 13.80
#